data_AF-B1HRZ3-F1
#
_entry.id   AF-B1HRZ3-F1
#
_cell.length_a   1.000
_cell.length_b   1.000
_cell.length_c   1.000
_cell.angle_alpha   90.00
_cell.angle_beta   90.00
_cell.angle_gamma   90.00
#
_symmetry.space_group_name_H-M   'P 1'
#
loop_
_entity.id
_entity.type
_entity.pdbx_description
1 polymer ?
#
loop_
_entity_poly.entity_id
_entity_poly.type
_entity_poly.pdbx_seq_one_letter_code
_entity_poly.pdbx_strand_id
1 'polypeptide(L)'
;MLQLMKLNNKNIIALPESREDGHFIDEKGHEHLEQDKLYEKSFSFNSSEIQKTMINFLDNYIELKKDPYINFVFFTNTNYVGENQTKKLTKIGLKVLKKPVIEYLIKKDFNTDVVNFISKYLIHTYRETYDIEEDKPDTYHVNYLTIKKMAHDDWIEFLEKISFEFDKSDLETLSEELDIEIKECQFFVAEHFGKENLIRGNLLDMIDDRMTQKHITQKIINVDSVRLIYKDAESMISESLVDGIYSYWEDVVDELEGEVLRDLKEKILSVCPEFKDKTIKRYAREAITVKDEIKQFDKRQINSLKYRVYESMGKFFDEKFKSQEKFTHEDLNDVILSLRESVVIDLNQLKKDYNYGVRNDITVQKVAMLLINECFYSFDEV
;
A
#
# COMPACT_ATOMS: atom_id res chain seq x y z
N MET A 1 -1.64 0.85 13.50
CA MET A 1 -2.92 0.12 13.68
C MET A 1 -2.80 -1.35 13.28
N LEU A 2 -2.34 -1.65 12.06
CA LEU A 2 -2.14 -3.03 11.59
C LEU A 2 -1.18 -3.82 12.48
N GLN A 3 -0.07 -3.21 12.93
CA GLN A 3 0.81 -3.83 13.94
C GLN A 3 0.10 -4.21 15.25
N LEU A 4 -0.77 -3.35 15.76
CA LEU A 4 -1.55 -3.63 16.97
C LEU A 4 -2.52 -4.80 16.74
N MET A 5 -3.07 -4.92 15.53
CA MET A 5 -3.97 -6.03 15.15
C MET A 5 -3.23 -7.37 15.08
N LYS A 6 -1.95 -7.37 14.68
CA LYS A 6 -1.09 -8.58 14.71
C LYS A 6 -0.86 -9.07 16.14
N LEU A 7 -0.71 -8.14 17.09
CA LEU A 7 -0.43 -8.45 18.49
C LEU A 7 -1.69 -8.84 19.29
N ASN A 8 -2.88 -8.46 18.82
CA ASN A 8 -4.13 -8.71 19.54
C ASN A 8 -5.31 -8.85 18.57
N ASN A 9 -5.99 -10.02 18.59
CA ASN A 9 -7.23 -10.29 17.82
C ASN A 9 -8.47 -9.57 18.37
N LYS A 10 -8.30 -8.41 19.01
CA LYS A 10 -9.32 -7.69 19.75
C LYS A 10 -9.48 -6.29 19.19
N ASN A 11 -10.67 -5.72 19.36
CA ASN A 11 -11.01 -4.37 18.90
C ASN A 11 -9.91 -3.39 19.29
N ILE A 12 -9.26 -2.79 18.30
CA ILE A 12 -8.36 -1.66 18.53
C ILE A 12 -9.20 -0.41 18.36
N ILE A 13 -8.98 0.59 19.20
CA ILE A 13 -9.67 1.87 19.12
C ILE A 13 -8.58 2.90 18.88
N ALA A 14 -8.07 2.97 17.65
CA ALA A 14 -7.15 4.02 17.29
C ALA A 14 -7.92 5.34 17.22
N LEU A 15 -7.60 6.28 18.11
CA LEU A 15 -8.01 7.67 18.03
C LEU A 15 -6.77 8.46 17.59
N PRO A 16 -6.57 8.70 16.29
CA PRO A 16 -5.59 9.68 15.87
C PRO A 16 -5.99 11.05 16.43
N GLU A 17 -5.04 11.82 16.92
CA GLU A 17 -5.30 13.20 17.32
C GLU A 17 -4.86 14.15 16.20
N SER A 18 -5.84 14.67 15.46
CA SER A 18 -5.83 16.04 14.95
C SER A 18 -7.29 16.50 14.85
N ARG A 19 -7.62 17.60 15.53
CA ARG A 19 -8.96 18.19 15.57
C ARG A 19 -9.01 19.55 14.87
N GLU A 20 -7.95 19.97 14.17
CA GLU A 20 -7.87 21.31 13.60
C GLU A 20 -7.00 21.27 12.35
N ASP A 21 -7.56 20.92 11.18
CA ASP A 21 -6.89 21.13 9.90
C ASP A 21 -7.91 21.59 8.84
N GLY A 22 -7.83 22.87 8.45
CA GLY A 22 -8.66 23.49 7.42
C GLY A 22 -7.87 23.72 6.13
N HIS A 23 -8.46 23.37 4.98
CA HIS A 23 -7.93 23.72 3.66
C HIS A 23 -8.26 25.18 3.32
N PHE A 24 -7.26 26.03 3.09
CA PHE A 24 -7.50 27.37 2.54
C PHE A 24 -6.49 27.74 1.45
N ILE A 25 -7.01 28.43 0.43
CA ILE A 25 -6.23 28.98 -0.68
C ILE A 25 -6.11 30.48 -0.42
N ASP A 26 -4.89 31.00 -0.42
CA ASP A 26 -4.66 32.44 -0.22
C ASP A 26 -5.08 33.27 -1.45
N GLU A 27 -5.15 34.60 -1.31
CA GLU A 27 -5.51 35.51 -2.41
C GLU A 27 -4.52 35.48 -3.60
N LYS A 28 -3.38 34.78 -3.47
CA LYS A 28 -2.37 34.59 -4.52
C LYS A 28 -2.44 33.20 -5.16
N GLY A 29 -3.39 32.37 -4.76
CA GLY A 29 -3.58 31.03 -5.31
C GLY A 29 -2.60 29.99 -4.75
N HIS A 30 -1.93 30.25 -3.64
CA HIS A 30 -1.17 29.20 -2.96
C HIS A 30 -2.10 28.37 -2.08
N GLU A 31 -2.05 27.05 -2.30
CA GLU A 31 -2.70 26.07 -1.45
C GLU A 31 -1.91 25.94 -0.15
N HIS A 32 -2.57 26.18 0.98
CA HIS A 32 -2.02 25.93 2.31
C HIS A 32 -2.77 24.71 2.88
N LEU A 33 -2.09 23.56 2.90
CA LEU A 33 -2.54 22.35 3.59
C LEU A 33 -2.00 22.41 5.04
N GLU A 34 -2.89 22.44 6.02
CA GLU A 34 -2.52 22.41 7.44
C GLU A 34 -1.93 21.04 7.89
N GLN A 35 -1.73 20.08 6.96
CA GLN A 35 -1.05 18.80 7.19
C GLN A 35 0.46 18.93 7.46
N ASP A 36 1.10 20.06 7.15
CA ASP A 36 2.53 20.28 7.38
C ASP A 36 2.83 20.81 8.79
N LYS A 37 2.44 20.05 9.83
CA LYS A 37 3.18 20.11 11.10
C LYS A 37 4.26 19.04 11.09
N LEU A 38 5.20 19.16 10.15
CA LEU A 38 6.55 18.67 10.40
C LEU A 38 7.05 19.42 11.63
N TYR A 39 6.94 18.81 12.79
CA TYR A 39 7.43 19.45 14.00
C TYR A 39 8.95 19.62 13.81
N GLU A 40 9.46 20.84 13.93
CA GLU A 40 10.91 21.07 13.81
C GLU A 40 11.63 20.77 15.14
N LYS A 41 10.87 20.67 16.24
CA LYS A 41 11.38 20.57 17.60
C LYS A 41 10.93 19.28 18.25
N SER A 42 11.86 18.62 18.92
CA SER A 42 11.59 17.44 19.73
C SER A 42 10.62 17.73 20.88
N PHE A 43 9.81 16.74 21.23
CA PHE A 43 8.86 16.87 22.34
C PHE A 43 9.44 16.41 23.67
N SER A 44 9.03 17.09 24.74
CA SER A 44 9.14 16.57 26.11
C SER A 44 7.74 16.26 26.63
N PHE A 45 7.61 15.58 27.76
CA PHE A 45 6.29 15.40 28.38
C PHE A 45 5.62 16.73 28.80
N ASN A 46 6.41 17.81 28.89
CA ASN A 46 5.92 19.16 29.17
C ASN A 46 5.53 19.96 27.91
N SER A 47 5.66 19.38 26.71
CA SER A 47 5.19 20.03 25.48
C SER A 47 3.67 20.13 25.46
N SER A 48 3.14 21.23 24.93
CA SER A 48 1.70 21.52 24.91
C SER A 48 0.90 20.46 24.16
N GLU A 49 1.47 19.92 23.10
CA GLU A 49 0.92 18.87 22.25
C GLU A 49 0.71 17.61 23.07
N ILE A 50 1.78 17.09 23.69
CA ILE A 50 1.73 15.91 24.57
C ILE A 50 0.75 16.12 25.72
N GLN A 51 0.72 17.30 26.33
CA GLN A 51 -0.25 17.60 27.40
C GLN A 51 -1.69 17.46 26.91
N LYS A 52 -2.05 18.13 25.80
CA LYS A 52 -3.39 18.07 25.23
C LYS A 52 -3.78 16.63 24.89
N THR A 53 -2.89 15.88 24.26
CA THR A 53 -3.07 14.46 23.97
C THR A 53 -3.40 13.66 25.23
N MET A 54 -2.60 13.80 26.28
CA MET A 54 -2.75 13.01 27.50
C MET A 54 -4.04 13.34 28.25
N ILE A 55 -4.45 14.61 28.28
CA ILE A 55 -5.75 15.02 28.85
C ILE A 55 -6.89 14.39 28.04
N ASN A 56 -6.83 14.48 26.72
CA ASN A 56 -7.82 13.91 25.81
C ASN A 56 -7.93 12.38 25.99
N PHE A 57 -6.81 11.66 26.04
CA PHE A 57 -6.78 10.22 26.31
C PHE A 57 -7.38 9.87 27.68
N LEU A 58 -7.12 10.67 28.72
CA LEU A 58 -7.72 10.47 30.05
C LEU A 58 -9.24 10.61 30.03
N ASP A 59 -9.76 11.67 29.41
CA ASP A 59 -11.21 11.88 29.31
C ASP A 59 -11.87 10.73 28.54
N ASN A 60 -11.31 10.36 27.40
CA ASN A 60 -11.84 9.25 26.60
C ASN A 60 -11.78 7.92 27.34
N TYR A 61 -10.71 7.66 28.10
CA TYR A 61 -10.57 6.45 28.90
C TYR A 61 -11.67 6.34 29.94
N ILE A 62 -12.02 7.46 30.59
CA ILE A 62 -13.06 7.50 31.63
C ILE A 62 -14.46 7.46 31.01
N GLU A 63 -14.72 8.23 29.96
CA GLU A 63 -16.02 8.28 29.28
C GLU A 63 -16.41 6.92 28.70
N LEU A 64 -15.42 6.20 28.16
CA LEU A 64 -15.58 4.83 27.66
C LEU A 64 -15.46 3.78 28.77
N LYS A 65 -15.62 4.19 30.04
CA LYS A 65 -15.71 3.32 31.22
C LYS A 65 -14.53 2.35 31.38
N LYS A 66 -13.31 2.82 31.05
CA LYS A 66 -12.07 2.04 31.14
C LYS A 66 -12.14 0.73 30.36
N ASP A 67 -12.78 0.74 29.19
CA ASP A 67 -12.93 -0.46 28.37
C ASP A 67 -11.54 -1.07 28.08
N PRO A 68 -11.32 -2.37 28.43
CA PRO A 68 -10.02 -3.01 28.32
C PRO A 68 -9.52 -3.14 26.88
N TYR A 69 -10.39 -2.93 25.89
CA TYR A 69 -10.07 -3.03 24.46
C TYR A 69 -9.62 -1.69 23.85
N ILE A 70 -9.71 -0.57 24.56
CA ILE A 70 -9.23 0.72 24.04
C ILE A 70 -7.70 0.77 24.05
N ASN A 71 -7.11 1.27 22.96
CA ASN A 71 -5.68 1.55 22.88
C ASN A 71 -5.47 2.90 22.20
N PHE A 72 -4.86 3.85 22.90
CA PHE A 72 -4.54 5.16 22.37
C PHE A 72 -3.18 5.14 21.67
N VAL A 73 -3.03 5.94 20.61
CA VAL A 73 -1.78 6.02 19.86
C VAL A 73 -1.42 7.49 19.65
N PHE A 74 -0.20 7.86 20.01
CA PHE A 74 0.42 9.12 19.66
C PHE A 74 1.54 8.86 18.65
N PHE A 75 1.54 9.61 17.55
CA PHE A 75 2.49 9.46 16.45
C PHE A 75 3.08 10.81 16.08
N THR A 76 4.40 10.87 15.88
CA THR A 76 5.08 12.07 15.39
C THR A 76 6.34 11.75 14.59
N ASN A 77 6.66 12.64 13.65
CA ASN A 77 7.88 12.64 12.84
C ASN A 77 9.13 13.13 13.61
N THR A 78 8.98 13.65 14.83
CA THR A 78 10.10 14.16 15.64
C THR A 78 10.58 13.19 16.69
N ASN A 79 11.75 13.46 17.25
CA ASN A 79 12.27 12.74 18.41
C ASN A 79 11.75 13.34 19.73
N TYR A 80 12.05 12.71 20.86
CA TYR A 80 11.74 13.21 22.20
C TYR A 80 12.99 13.66 22.96
N VAL A 81 12.82 14.55 23.92
CA VAL A 81 13.88 15.09 24.79
C VAL A 81 13.48 15.03 26.25
N GLY A 82 14.49 15.05 27.13
CA GLY A 82 14.27 15.07 28.58
C GLY A 82 13.65 16.37 29.08
N GLU A 83 12.94 16.28 30.20
CA GLU A 83 12.33 17.42 30.86
C GLU A 83 13.38 18.28 31.56
N ASN A 84 13.22 19.60 31.50
CA ASN A 84 14.00 20.53 32.34
C ASN A 84 13.26 20.83 33.64
N GLN A 85 13.97 21.15 34.72
CA GLN A 85 13.32 21.56 35.96
C GLN A 85 12.65 22.93 35.78
N THR A 86 11.32 22.94 35.65
CA THR A 86 10.54 24.16 35.44
C THR A 86 9.93 24.70 36.73
N LYS A 87 9.49 25.97 36.72
CA LYS A 87 8.70 26.56 37.82
C LYS A 87 7.43 25.75 38.09
N LYS A 88 6.80 25.21 37.05
CA LYS A 88 5.61 24.33 37.14
C LYS A 88 5.94 23.08 37.96
N LEU A 89 6.98 22.34 37.58
CA LEU A 89 7.41 21.13 38.31
C LEU A 89 7.74 21.41 39.78
N THR A 90 8.46 22.50 40.05
CA THR A 90 8.80 22.90 41.43
C THR A 90 7.55 23.24 42.24
N LYS A 91 6.57 23.94 41.66
CA LYS A 91 5.30 24.30 42.33
C LYS A 91 4.49 23.08 42.75
N ILE A 92 4.50 22.02 41.95
CA ILE A 92 3.81 20.76 42.25
C ILE A 92 4.68 19.72 42.99
N GLY A 93 5.87 20.12 43.44
CA GLY A 93 6.76 19.27 44.22
C GLY A 93 7.36 18.10 43.44
N LEU A 94 7.48 18.21 42.12
CA LEU A 94 8.10 17.21 41.26
C LEU A 94 9.55 17.58 40.93
N LYS A 95 10.39 16.55 40.84
CA LYS A 95 11.74 16.62 40.31
C LYS A 95 11.81 15.87 38.98
N VAL A 96 12.61 16.37 38.06
CA VAL A 96 12.90 15.69 36.80
C VAL A 96 13.44 14.28 37.07
N LEU A 97 12.97 13.31 36.29
CA LEU A 97 13.40 11.92 36.37
C LEU A 97 14.77 11.71 35.71
N LYS A 98 15.40 10.55 35.93
CA LYS A 98 16.73 10.25 35.37
C LYS A 98 16.77 10.17 33.84
N LYS A 99 15.62 9.86 33.23
CA LYS A 99 15.44 9.70 31.79
C LYS A 99 14.22 10.51 31.36
N PRO A 100 14.06 10.84 30.07
CA PRO A 100 12.86 11.47 29.56
C PRO A 100 11.62 10.68 29.96
N VAL A 101 10.55 11.35 30.40
CA VAL A 101 9.29 10.68 30.79
C VAL A 101 8.74 9.86 29.61
N ILE A 102 8.85 10.39 28.39
CA ILE A 102 8.47 9.70 27.15
C ILE A 102 9.23 8.37 26.96
N GLU A 103 10.51 8.29 27.36
CA GLU A 103 11.26 7.03 27.27
C GLU A 103 10.66 5.95 28.18
N TYR A 104 10.22 6.30 29.40
CA TYR A 104 9.55 5.37 30.30
C TYR A 104 8.20 4.91 29.73
N LEU A 105 7.45 5.82 29.10
CA LEU A 105 6.17 5.51 28.45
C LEU A 105 6.35 4.51 27.29
N ILE A 106 7.35 4.74 26.43
CA ILE A 106 7.69 3.84 25.31
C ILE A 106 8.11 2.46 25.83
N LYS A 107 8.99 2.42 26.84
CA LYS A 107 9.51 1.16 27.40
C LYS A 107 8.55 0.47 28.37
N LYS A 108 7.41 1.07 28.66
CA LYS A 108 6.43 0.58 29.64
C LYS A 108 7.06 0.33 31.03
N ASP A 109 8.03 1.17 31.42
CA ASP A 109 8.68 1.12 32.74
C ASP A 109 7.94 2.04 33.71
N PHE A 110 6.90 1.49 34.34
CA PHE A 110 6.00 2.20 35.25
C PHE A 110 6.36 1.96 36.73
N ASN A 111 7.61 2.24 37.10
CA ASN A 111 7.98 2.26 38.51
C ASN A 111 7.24 3.38 39.28
N THR A 112 7.24 3.29 40.61
CA THR A 112 6.46 4.19 41.48
C THR A 112 6.82 5.66 41.30
N ASP A 113 8.09 5.99 41.03
CA ASP A 113 8.52 7.38 40.81
C ASP A 113 7.95 7.93 39.50
N VAL A 114 7.95 7.12 38.44
CA VAL A 114 7.37 7.48 37.13
C VAL A 114 5.86 7.69 37.24
N VAL A 115 5.13 6.77 37.86
CA VAL A 115 3.67 6.87 38.03
C VAL A 115 3.31 8.09 38.89
N ASN A 116 4.04 8.33 39.98
CA ASN A 116 3.84 9.50 40.84
C ASN A 116 4.13 10.81 40.10
N PHE A 117 5.17 10.84 39.26
CA PHE A 117 5.47 12.00 38.41
C PHE A 117 4.31 12.27 37.45
N ILE A 118 3.93 11.27 36.64
CA ILE A 118 2.91 11.41 35.60
C ILE A 118 1.55 11.77 36.20
N SER A 119 1.09 11.04 37.22
CA SER A 119 -0.21 11.28 37.85
C SER A 119 -0.34 12.70 38.40
N LYS A 120 0.64 13.17 39.21
CA LYS A 120 0.63 14.54 39.75
C LYS A 120 0.68 15.59 38.64
N TYR A 121 1.51 15.34 37.63
CA TYR A 121 1.67 16.26 36.52
C TYR A 121 0.40 16.39 35.68
N LEU A 122 -0.25 15.26 35.36
CA LEU A 122 -1.49 15.24 34.59
C LEU A 122 -2.67 15.77 35.39
N ILE A 123 -2.81 15.45 36.68
CA ILE A 123 -3.85 16.05 37.53
C ILE A 123 -3.71 17.56 37.56
N HIS A 124 -2.50 18.08 37.71
CA HIS A 124 -2.26 19.52 37.68
C HIS A 124 -2.58 20.13 36.32
N THR A 125 -2.13 19.49 35.24
CA THR A 125 -2.39 19.97 33.87
C THR A 125 -3.88 19.94 33.54
N TYR A 126 -4.60 18.90 33.95
CA TYR A 126 -6.06 18.79 33.79
C TYR A 126 -6.79 19.95 34.46
N ARG A 127 -6.37 20.35 35.67
CA ARG A 127 -6.92 21.53 36.34
C ARG A 127 -6.67 22.82 35.56
N GLU A 128 -5.48 22.99 35.00
CA GLU A 128 -5.15 24.16 34.19
C GLU A 128 -5.93 24.17 32.87
N THR A 129 -6.16 23.01 32.25
CA THR A 129 -6.90 22.91 30.98
C THR A 129 -8.37 23.29 31.11
N TYR A 130 -9.00 22.98 32.26
CA TYR A 130 -10.43 23.22 32.50
C TYR A 130 -10.70 24.30 33.56
N ASP A 131 -9.71 25.12 33.89
CA ASP A 131 -9.81 26.22 34.87
C ASP A 131 -10.43 25.80 36.23
N ILE A 132 -10.01 24.64 36.74
CA ILE A 132 -10.61 24.04 37.95
C ILE A 132 -10.04 24.65 39.23
N GLU A 133 -10.91 25.28 40.02
CA GLU A 133 -10.63 25.82 41.34
C GLU A 133 -11.07 24.82 42.42
N GLU A 134 -10.12 24.29 43.21
CA GLU A 134 -10.39 23.21 44.17
C GLU A 134 -11.40 23.59 45.26
N ASP A 135 -11.45 24.86 45.62
CA ASP A 135 -12.37 25.47 46.57
C ASP A 135 -13.77 25.75 45.99
N LYS A 136 -13.95 25.61 44.67
CA LYS A 136 -15.23 25.80 43.98
C LYS A 136 -15.62 24.55 43.18
N PRO A 137 -16.35 23.61 43.80
CA PRO A 137 -16.80 22.37 43.15
C PRO A 137 -17.55 22.58 41.82
N ASP A 138 -18.22 23.73 41.66
CA ASP A 138 -18.98 24.09 40.45
C ASP A 138 -18.09 24.26 39.21
N THR A 139 -16.77 24.41 39.39
CA THR A 139 -15.78 24.50 38.30
C THR A 139 -15.27 23.13 37.84
N TYR A 140 -15.70 22.04 38.49
CA TYR A 140 -15.12 20.72 38.23
C TYR A 140 -15.63 20.18 36.88
N HIS A 141 -14.70 19.93 35.97
CA HIS A 141 -15.02 19.13 34.78
C HIS A 141 -15.44 17.71 35.17
N VAL A 142 -16.32 17.10 34.37
CA VAL A 142 -17.06 15.87 34.70
C VAL A 142 -16.16 14.72 35.19
N ASN A 143 -14.93 14.61 34.67
CA ASN A 143 -14.02 13.51 35.00
C ASN A 143 -12.98 13.86 36.09
N TYR A 144 -12.88 15.12 36.52
CA TYR A 144 -11.79 15.57 37.41
C TYR A 144 -11.73 14.80 38.74
N LEU A 145 -12.88 14.60 39.40
CA LEU A 145 -12.96 13.86 40.66
C LEU A 145 -12.53 12.40 40.51
N THR A 146 -12.84 11.79 39.37
CA THR A 146 -12.45 10.42 39.05
C THR A 146 -10.94 10.34 38.88
N ILE A 147 -10.36 11.22 38.07
CA ILE A 147 -8.91 11.29 37.81
C ILE A 147 -8.14 11.51 39.13
N LYS A 148 -8.59 12.44 39.97
CA LYS A 148 -7.95 12.75 41.25
C LYS A 148 -7.95 11.57 42.23
N LYS A 149 -8.91 10.64 42.11
CA LYS A 149 -9.06 9.46 42.98
C LYS A 149 -8.42 8.19 42.41
N MET A 150 -7.90 8.22 41.18
CA MET A 150 -7.23 7.07 40.58
C MET A 150 -6.05 6.62 41.45
N ALA A 151 -6.05 5.34 41.82
CA ALA A 151 -4.96 4.72 42.55
C ALA A 151 -3.76 4.48 41.63
N HIS A 152 -2.63 4.08 42.23
CA HIS A 152 -1.41 3.78 41.48
C HIS A 152 -1.65 2.78 40.33
N ASP A 153 -2.40 1.71 40.60
CA ASP A 153 -2.66 0.67 39.60
C ASP A 153 -3.62 1.15 38.50
N ASP A 154 -4.59 2.02 38.81
CA ASP A 154 -5.45 2.66 37.80
C ASP A 154 -4.63 3.47 36.80
N TRP A 155 -3.56 4.13 37.26
CA TRP A 155 -2.66 4.89 36.39
C TRP A 155 -1.82 3.97 35.51
N ILE A 156 -1.34 2.84 36.04
CA ILE A 156 -0.63 1.84 35.24
C ILE A 156 -1.54 1.31 34.14
N GLU A 157 -2.76 0.89 34.48
CA GLU A 157 -3.73 0.37 33.52
C GLU A 157 -4.01 1.38 32.39
N PHE A 158 -4.16 2.67 32.72
CA PHE A 158 -4.33 3.73 31.73
C PHE A 158 -3.09 3.90 30.83
N LEU A 159 -1.89 4.01 31.41
CA LEU A 159 -0.65 4.24 30.66
C LEU A 159 -0.27 3.04 29.78
N GLU A 160 -0.64 1.83 30.19
CA GLU A 160 -0.49 0.63 29.37
C GLU A 160 -1.27 0.72 28.06
N LYS A 161 -2.43 1.41 28.05
CA LYS A 161 -3.24 1.60 26.83
C LYS A 161 -2.64 2.55 25.80
N ILE A 162 -1.59 3.30 26.12
CA ILE A 162 -1.08 4.37 25.25
C ILE A 162 0.19 3.91 24.54
N SER A 163 0.21 3.94 23.22
CA SER A 163 1.41 3.67 22.42
C SER A 163 1.99 4.97 21.87
N PHE A 164 3.30 5.13 21.97
CA PHE A 164 4.03 6.31 21.52
C PHE A 164 5.00 5.93 20.41
N GLU A 165 4.85 6.54 19.25
CA GLU A 165 5.69 6.33 18.06
C GLU A 165 6.37 7.64 17.68
N PHE A 166 7.70 7.68 17.75
CA PHE A 166 8.54 8.84 17.46
C PHE A 166 9.52 8.51 16.32
N ASP A 167 10.05 9.54 15.67
CA ASP A 167 11.19 9.47 14.74
C ASP A 167 10.97 8.64 13.46
N LYS A 168 9.73 8.56 12.95
CA LYS A 168 9.43 7.93 11.66
C LYS A 168 9.25 9.00 10.59
N SER A 169 10.35 9.45 9.99
CA SER A 169 10.39 10.69 9.19
C SER A 169 10.70 10.52 7.70
N ASP A 170 10.82 9.29 7.19
CA ASP A 170 10.85 9.09 5.74
C ASP A 170 9.51 8.54 5.24
N LEU A 171 8.77 9.37 4.51
CA LEU A 171 7.50 9.01 3.87
C LEU A 171 7.66 7.83 2.92
N GLU A 172 8.81 7.70 2.27
CA GLU A 172 9.10 6.59 1.36
C GLU A 172 9.26 5.30 2.15
N THR A 173 10.08 5.31 3.21
CA THR A 173 10.21 4.20 4.17
C THR A 173 8.86 3.84 4.82
N LEU A 174 8.06 4.82 5.26
CA LEU A 174 6.74 4.58 5.85
C LEU A 174 5.75 3.94 4.86
N SER A 175 5.82 4.34 3.59
CA SER A 175 5.01 3.75 2.53
C SER A 175 5.38 2.28 2.32
N GLU A 176 6.68 1.97 2.27
CA GLU A 176 7.20 0.60 2.16
C GLU A 176 6.84 -0.26 3.39
N GLU A 177 7.01 0.28 4.60
CA GLU A 177 6.61 -0.38 5.85
C GLU A 177 5.10 -0.69 5.86
N LEU A 178 4.27 0.25 5.39
CA LEU A 178 2.83 0.05 5.30
C LEU A 178 2.46 -1.04 4.27
N ASP A 179 3.17 -1.11 3.13
CA ASP A 179 2.96 -2.20 2.15
C ASP A 179 3.29 -3.57 2.76
N ILE A 180 4.37 -3.65 3.53
CA ILE A 180 4.73 -4.87 4.27
C ILE A 180 3.66 -5.20 5.29
N GLU A 181 3.19 -4.21 6.06
CA GLU A 181 2.15 -4.41 7.07
C GLU A 181 0.82 -4.87 6.50
N ILE A 182 0.44 -4.35 5.32
CA ILE A 182 -0.75 -4.77 4.59
C ILE A 182 -0.63 -6.25 4.18
N LYS A 183 0.51 -6.64 3.58
CA LYS A 183 0.75 -8.01 3.13
C LYS A 183 0.83 -9.03 4.28
N GLU A 184 1.36 -8.61 5.42
CA GLU A 184 1.46 -9.45 6.61
C GLU A 184 0.21 -9.41 7.50
N CYS A 185 -0.82 -8.64 7.12
CA CYS A 185 -2.07 -8.60 7.86
C CYS A 185 -2.79 -9.96 7.79
N GLN A 186 -3.39 -10.41 8.89
CA GLN A 186 -4.13 -11.68 8.95
C GLN A 186 -5.33 -11.78 7.99
N PHE A 187 -5.78 -10.65 7.43
CA PHE A 187 -6.86 -10.60 6.45
C PHE A 187 -6.36 -10.62 5.01
N PHE A 188 -5.05 -10.55 4.79
CA PHE A 188 -4.46 -10.63 3.46
C PHE A 188 -4.59 -12.06 2.91
N VAL A 189 -5.04 -12.17 1.67
CA VAL A 189 -5.30 -13.44 0.95
C VAL A 189 -4.90 -13.27 -0.51
N ALA A 190 -4.89 -14.35 -1.29
CA ALA A 190 -4.38 -14.35 -2.66
C ALA A 190 -5.09 -13.32 -3.57
N GLU A 191 -6.37 -13.07 -3.33
CA GLU A 191 -7.23 -12.14 -4.07
C GLU A 191 -6.84 -10.66 -3.87
N HIS A 192 -5.93 -10.38 -2.93
CA HIS A 192 -5.41 -9.05 -2.62
C HIS A 192 -4.10 -8.71 -3.34
N PHE A 193 -3.42 -9.67 -3.98
CA PHE A 193 -2.18 -9.40 -4.69
C PHE A 193 -2.40 -8.36 -5.80
N GLY A 194 -1.59 -7.30 -5.81
CA GLY A 194 -1.72 -6.18 -6.76
C GLY A 194 -2.78 -5.15 -6.38
N LYS A 195 -3.46 -5.32 -5.24
CA LYS A 195 -4.47 -4.38 -4.69
C LYS A 195 -4.01 -3.68 -3.42
N GLU A 196 -2.73 -3.75 -3.08
CA GLU A 196 -2.17 -3.14 -1.86
C GLU A 196 -2.43 -1.63 -1.80
N ASN A 197 -2.29 -0.94 -2.94
CA ASN A 197 -2.62 0.48 -3.05
C ASN A 197 -4.10 0.79 -2.79
N LEU A 198 -5.01 -0.10 -3.20
CA LEU A 198 -6.44 0.06 -2.95
C LEU A 198 -6.75 -0.12 -1.46
N ILE A 199 -6.17 -1.14 -0.83
CA ILE A 199 -6.30 -1.37 0.61
C ILE A 199 -5.73 -0.17 1.38
N ARG A 200 -4.54 0.33 0.98
CA ARG A 200 -3.92 1.52 1.56
C ARG A 200 -4.84 2.74 1.45
N GLY A 201 -5.34 3.06 0.25
CA GLY A 201 -6.23 4.19 0.03
C GLY A 201 -7.48 4.12 0.90
N ASN A 202 -8.16 2.97 0.90
CA ASN A 202 -9.36 2.76 1.72
C ASN A 202 -9.08 2.87 3.24
N LEU A 203 -7.90 2.45 3.69
CA LEU A 203 -7.48 2.61 5.09
C LEU A 203 -7.30 4.09 5.45
N LEU A 204 -6.68 4.87 4.57
CA LEU A 204 -6.48 6.31 4.75
C LEU A 204 -7.82 7.06 4.72
N ASP A 205 -8.67 6.80 3.72
CA ASP A 205 -10.00 7.40 3.59
C ASP A 205 -10.84 7.13 4.85
N MET A 206 -10.82 5.89 5.37
CA MET A 206 -11.52 5.54 6.60
C MET A 206 -11.00 6.34 7.80
N ILE A 207 -9.69 6.57 7.89
CA ILE A 207 -9.09 7.38 8.96
C ILE A 207 -9.62 8.80 8.82
N ASP A 208 -9.49 9.41 7.64
CA ASP A 208 -9.91 10.79 7.39
C ASP A 208 -11.40 10.99 7.68
N ASP A 209 -12.26 10.10 7.19
CA ASP A 209 -13.70 10.13 7.42
C ASP A 209 -14.06 10.06 8.92
N ARG A 210 -13.40 9.16 9.66
CA ARG A 210 -13.65 9.02 11.11
C ARG A 210 -13.11 10.19 11.90
N MET A 211 -12.04 10.82 11.42
CA MET A 211 -11.47 12.00 12.05
C MET A 211 -12.40 13.22 12.01
N THR A 212 -13.21 13.36 10.96
CA THR A 212 -14.22 14.43 10.85
C THR A 212 -15.41 14.30 11.80
N GLN A 213 -15.60 13.12 12.41
CA GLN A 213 -16.80 12.84 13.22
C GLN A 213 -16.79 13.59 14.56
N LYS A 214 -17.97 13.94 15.07
CA LYS A 214 -18.08 14.65 16.37
C LYS A 214 -18.09 13.70 17.57
N HIS A 215 -18.72 12.54 17.43
CA HIS A 215 -18.89 11.59 18.53
C HIS A 215 -17.74 10.58 18.58
N ILE A 216 -17.22 10.32 19.77
CA ILE A 216 -16.08 9.42 19.97
C ILE A 216 -16.32 8.02 19.40
N THR A 217 -17.51 7.46 19.58
CA THR A 217 -17.85 6.12 19.10
C THR A 217 -17.77 6.00 17.58
N GLN A 218 -17.92 7.11 16.85
CA GLN A 218 -17.80 7.18 15.40
C GLN A 218 -16.35 7.38 14.94
N LYS A 219 -15.47 7.86 15.83
CA LYS A 219 -14.02 7.98 15.57
C LYS A 219 -13.28 6.64 15.69
N ILE A 220 -13.88 5.67 16.39
CA ILE A 220 -13.27 4.37 16.68
C ILE A 220 -13.05 3.61 15.38
N ILE A 221 -11.83 3.17 15.08
CA ILE A 221 -11.53 2.23 13.98
C ILE A 221 -11.37 0.81 14.52
N ASN A 222 -12.40 -0.03 14.37
CA ASN A 222 -12.39 -1.41 14.87
C ASN A 222 -11.82 -2.41 13.85
N VAL A 223 -11.51 -3.63 14.34
CA VAL A 223 -10.96 -4.73 13.54
C VAL A 223 -11.91 -5.14 12.41
N ASP A 224 -13.22 -5.12 12.65
CA ASP A 224 -14.22 -5.46 11.63
C ASP A 224 -14.23 -4.46 10.47
N SER A 225 -13.92 -3.19 10.72
CA SER A 225 -13.83 -2.14 9.70
C SER A 225 -12.62 -2.36 8.81
N VAL A 226 -11.48 -2.70 9.40
CA VAL A 226 -10.29 -3.08 8.64
C VAL A 226 -10.55 -4.35 7.85
N ARG A 227 -11.17 -5.38 8.47
CA ARG A 227 -11.56 -6.60 7.76
C ARG A 227 -12.48 -6.31 6.57
N LEU A 228 -13.41 -5.37 6.72
CA LEU A 228 -14.32 -4.97 5.64
C LEU A 228 -13.55 -4.37 4.46
N ILE A 229 -12.56 -3.51 4.71
CA ILE A 229 -11.71 -2.95 3.65
C ILE A 229 -11.02 -4.06 2.84
N TYR A 230 -10.51 -5.10 3.51
CA TYR A 230 -9.93 -6.25 2.83
C TYR A 230 -11.01 -6.99 2.04
N LYS A 231 -12.17 -7.30 2.65
CA LYS A 231 -13.30 -7.93 1.93
C LYS A 231 -13.78 -7.15 0.71
N ASP A 232 -13.81 -5.83 0.80
CA ASP A 232 -14.20 -4.97 -0.31
C ASP A 232 -13.15 -5.04 -1.43
N ALA A 233 -11.86 -5.02 -1.07
CA ALA A 233 -10.76 -5.23 -2.02
C ALA A 233 -10.78 -6.65 -2.65
N GLU A 234 -11.19 -7.70 -1.93
CA GLU A 234 -11.44 -9.03 -2.51
C GLU A 234 -12.53 -8.96 -3.58
N SER A 235 -13.66 -8.31 -3.25
CA SER A 235 -14.86 -8.26 -4.08
C SER A 235 -14.75 -7.33 -5.29
N MET A 236 -13.87 -6.33 -5.22
CA MET A 236 -13.50 -5.53 -6.36
C MET A 236 -12.75 -6.42 -7.33
N ILE A 237 -13.39 -6.72 -8.45
CA ILE A 237 -12.82 -7.46 -9.57
C ILE A 237 -11.51 -6.77 -9.94
N SER A 238 -10.40 -7.37 -9.51
CA SER A 238 -9.12 -7.17 -10.16
C SER A 238 -9.37 -7.52 -11.62
N GLU A 239 -9.05 -6.60 -12.53
CA GLU A 239 -8.67 -7.02 -13.87
C GLU A 239 -7.72 -8.22 -13.70
N SER A 240 -8.01 -9.32 -14.38
CA SER A 240 -7.45 -10.66 -14.17
C SER A 240 -5.97 -10.70 -13.73
N LEU A 241 -5.58 -11.74 -12.98
CA LEU A 241 -4.22 -11.84 -12.43
C LEU A 241 -3.15 -11.73 -13.53
N VAL A 242 -2.02 -11.09 -13.23
CA VAL A 242 -0.86 -11.15 -14.15
C VAL A 242 -0.30 -12.57 -14.13
N ASP A 243 -0.20 -13.20 -15.30
CA ASP A 243 0.33 -14.56 -15.40
C ASP A 243 1.79 -14.59 -14.95
N GLY A 244 2.14 -15.47 -13.99
CA GLY A 244 3.45 -15.53 -13.34
C GLY A 244 4.60 -16.01 -14.24
N ILE A 245 4.30 -16.44 -15.45
CA ILE A 245 5.29 -16.91 -16.43
C ILE A 245 6.18 -15.82 -17.04
N TYR A 246 5.91 -14.53 -16.75
CA TYR A 246 6.66 -13.41 -17.35
C TYR A 246 8.17 -13.52 -17.16
N SER A 247 8.63 -14.21 -16.11
CA SER A 247 10.04 -14.43 -15.80
C SER A 247 10.74 -15.31 -16.84
N TYR A 248 10.03 -16.29 -17.42
CA TYR A 248 10.60 -17.21 -18.41
C TYR A 248 10.82 -16.55 -19.78
N TRP A 249 10.30 -15.34 -19.99
CA TRP A 249 10.55 -14.63 -21.24
C TRP A 249 12.03 -14.23 -21.40
N GLU A 250 12.73 -13.97 -20.29
CA GLU A 250 14.17 -13.64 -20.34
C GLU A 250 14.99 -14.85 -20.79
N ASP A 251 14.68 -16.05 -20.29
CA ASP A 251 15.32 -17.30 -20.72
C ASP A 251 15.18 -17.53 -22.24
N VAL A 252 13.98 -17.28 -22.79
CA VAL A 252 13.70 -17.41 -24.24
C VAL A 252 14.48 -16.40 -25.08
N VAL A 253 14.72 -15.19 -24.55
CA VAL A 253 15.52 -14.17 -25.24
C VAL A 253 17.00 -14.57 -25.27
N ASP A 254 17.50 -15.14 -24.18
CA ASP A 254 18.89 -15.58 -24.06
C ASP A 254 19.19 -16.75 -25.02
N GLU A 255 18.20 -17.60 -25.35
CA GLU A 255 18.34 -18.66 -26.37
C GLU A 255 18.70 -18.12 -27.77
N LEU A 256 18.39 -16.86 -28.08
CA LEU A 256 18.71 -16.23 -29.36
C LEU A 256 20.11 -15.58 -29.41
N GLU A 257 20.86 -15.55 -28.31
CA GLU A 257 22.18 -14.93 -28.30
C GLU A 257 23.18 -15.70 -29.19
N GLY A 258 23.52 -15.11 -30.34
CA GLY A 258 24.52 -15.64 -31.27
C GLY A 258 23.97 -16.17 -32.60
N GLU A 259 22.66 -16.14 -32.82
CA GLU A 259 22.05 -16.56 -34.09
C GLU A 259 22.10 -15.48 -35.20
N VAL A 260 22.04 -15.92 -36.46
CA VAL A 260 21.94 -15.01 -37.62
C VAL A 260 20.54 -14.41 -37.67
N LEU A 261 20.44 -13.13 -37.32
CA LEU A 261 19.17 -12.40 -37.33
C LEU A 261 18.66 -12.21 -38.78
N ARG A 262 17.61 -12.95 -39.13
CA ARG A 262 16.86 -12.79 -40.40
C ARG A 262 15.51 -12.16 -40.13
N ASP A 263 15.17 -11.12 -40.88
CA ASP A 263 13.88 -10.45 -40.73
C ASP A 263 12.72 -11.27 -41.32
N LEU A 264 11.48 -10.86 -41.04
CA LEU A 264 10.28 -11.55 -41.55
C LEU A 264 10.26 -11.66 -43.09
N LYS A 265 10.82 -10.68 -43.80
CA LYS A 265 10.83 -10.65 -45.26
C LYS A 265 11.78 -11.71 -45.81
N GLU A 266 12.98 -11.81 -45.26
CA GLU A 266 13.98 -12.81 -45.64
C GLU A 266 13.44 -14.22 -45.41
N LYS A 267 12.79 -14.46 -44.28
CA LYS A 267 12.16 -15.75 -43.95
C LYS A 267 11.08 -16.14 -44.95
N ILE A 268 10.17 -15.23 -45.29
CA ILE A 268 9.11 -15.51 -46.27
C ILE A 268 9.69 -15.76 -47.67
N LEU A 269 10.66 -14.95 -48.11
CA LEU A 269 11.25 -15.08 -49.46
C LEU A 269 12.13 -16.33 -49.61
N SER A 270 12.66 -16.86 -48.52
CA SER A 270 13.45 -18.11 -48.53
C SER A 270 12.61 -19.31 -48.95
N VAL A 271 11.35 -19.38 -48.49
CA VAL A 271 10.43 -20.49 -48.76
C VAL A 271 9.44 -20.21 -49.90
N CYS A 272 9.18 -18.93 -50.22
CA CYS A 272 8.31 -18.51 -51.31
C CYS A 272 8.86 -17.25 -52.02
N PRO A 273 9.75 -17.42 -53.02
CA PRO A 273 10.37 -16.29 -53.73
C PRO A 273 9.38 -15.40 -54.49
N GLU A 274 8.25 -15.95 -54.92
CA GLU A 274 7.20 -15.24 -55.68
C GLU A 274 6.12 -14.63 -54.77
N PHE A 275 6.33 -14.60 -53.45
CA PHE A 275 5.34 -14.07 -52.52
C PHE A 275 5.12 -12.55 -52.77
N LYS A 276 3.87 -12.11 -52.65
CA LYS A 276 3.50 -10.72 -53.01
C LYS A 276 4.20 -9.72 -52.07
N ASP A 277 5.11 -8.92 -52.63
CA ASP A 277 5.87 -7.89 -51.89
C ASP A 277 4.97 -6.93 -51.09
N LYS A 278 3.79 -6.58 -51.63
CA LYS A 278 2.80 -5.76 -50.92
C LYS A 278 2.32 -6.42 -49.61
N THR A 279 2.13 -7.73 -49.60
CA THR A 279 1.69 -8.49 -48.43
C THR A 279 2.81 -8.60 -47.40
N ILE A 280 4.05 -8.85 -47.83
CA ILE A 280 5.23 -8.89 -46.95
C ILE A 280 5.40 -7.56 -46.24
N LYS A 281 5.34 -6.44 -46.98
CA LYS A 281 5.43 -5.09 -46.42
C LYS A 281 4.34 -4.81 -45.39
N ARG A 282 3.13 -5.33 -45.59
CA ARG A 282 2.05 -5.21 -44.61
C ARG A 282 2.39 -5.96 -43.32
N TYR A 283 2.84 -7.22 -43.42
CA TYR A 283 3.19 -8.01 -42.24
C TYR A 283 4.39 -7.45 -41.47
N ALA A 284 5.42 -6.97 -42.17
CA ALA A 284 6.56 -6.32 -41.52
C ALA A 284 6.14 -5.04 -40.77
N ARG A 285 5.22 -4.24 -41.34
CA ARG A 285 4.65 -3.08 -40.64
C ARG A 285 3.85 -3.48 -39.42
N GLU A 286 3.01 -4.51 -39.53
CA GLU A 286 2.22 -5.04 -38.41
C GLU A 286 3.13 -5.46 -37.23
N ALA A 287 4.25 -6.14 -37.52
CA ALA A 287 5.24 -6.54 -36.52
C ALA A 287 5.91 -5.32 -35.84
N ILE A 288 6.23 -4.27 -36.60
CA ILE A 288 6.84 -3.07 -36.05
C ILE A 288 5.83 -2.26 -35.22
N THR A 289 4.62 -2.03 -35.73
CA THR A 289 3.63 -1.18 -35.04
C THR A 289 3.14 -1.82 -33.76
N VAL A 290 2.99 -3.15 -33.71
CA VAL A 290 2.55 -3.82 -32.48
C VAL A 290 3.55 -3.66 -31.34
N LYS A 291 4.85 -3.57 -31.65
CA LYS A 291 5.89 -3.30 -30.66
C LYS A 291 5.67 -1.97 -29.96
N ASP A 292 5.14 -0.97 -30.67
CA ASP A 292 4.76 0.32 -30.07
C ASP A 292 3.38 0.27 -29.41
N GLU A 293 2.41 -0.43 -30.00
CA GLU A 293 1.05 -0.60 -29.45
C GLU A 293 1.05 -1.25 -28.05
N ILE A 294 1.98 -2.17 -27.79
CA ILE A 294 2.05 -2.89 -26.50
C ILE A 294 2.93 -2.21 -25.45
N LYS A 295 3.75 -1.20 -25.81
CA LYS A 295 4.65 -0.49 -24.86
C LYS A 295 3.90 0.23 -23.73
N GLN A 296 2.63 0.55 -23.93
CA GLN A 296 1.79 1.22 -22.95
C GLN A 296 1.34 0.30 -21.78
N PHE A 297 1.57 -1.01 -21.87
CA PHE A 297 1.16 -1.98 -20.86
C PHE A 297 2.28 -2.29 -19.86
N ASP A 298 1.93 -2.92 -18.72
CA ASP A 298 2.91 -3.34 -17.71
C ASP A 298 3.90 -4.36 -18.30
N LYS A 299 5.20 -4.22 -17.97
CA LYS A 299 6.27 -5.07 -18.51
C LYS A 299 5.99 -6.57 -18.28
N ARG A 300 5.43 -6.94 -17.12
CA ARG A 300 5.11 -8.33 -16.80
C ARG A 300 3.97 -8.85 -17.69
N GLN A 301 2.96 -8.03 -17.93
CA GLN A 301 1.87 -8.39 -18.86
C GLN A 301 2.37 -8.58 -20.30
N ILE A 302 3.26 -7.69 -20.76
CA ILE A 302 3.89 -7.79 -22.08
C ILE A 302 4.72 -9.08 -22.18
N ASN A 303 5.56 -9.36 -21.19
CA ASN A 303 6.41 -10.55 -21.19
C ASN A 303 5.58 -11.84 -21.14
N SER A 304 4.56 -11.92 -20.29
CA SER A 304 3.65 -13.08 -20.26
C SER A 304 2.91 -13.25 -21.58
N LEU A 305 2.47 -12.15 -22.21
CA LEU A 305 1.84 -12.19 -23.52
C LEU A 305 2.79 -12.78 -24.56
N LYS A 306 4.03 -12.27 -24.64
CA LYS A 306 5.04 -12.77 -25.57
C LYS A 306 5.35 -14.24 -25.34
N TYR A 307 5.53 -14.66 -24.09
CA TYR A 307 5.81 -16.05 -23.74
C TYR A 307 4.66 -17.00 -24.11
N ARG A 308 3.39 -16.65 -23.80
CA ARG A 308 2.25 -17.48 -24.22
C ARG A 308 2.08 -17.58 -25.72
N VAL A 309 2.33 -16.48 -26.43
CA VAL A 309 2.31 -16.49 -27.90
C VAL A 309 3.43 -17.39 -28.41
N TYR A 310 4.65 -17.30 -27.85
CA TYR A 310 5.77 -18.17 -28.18
C TYR A 310 5.44 -19.66 -27.95
N GLU A 311 4.88 -20.04 -26.80
CA GLU A 311 4.49 -21.42 -26.51
C GLU A 311 3.41 -21.94 -27.49
N SER A 312 2.41 -21.11 -27.80
CA SER A 312 1.35 -21.46 -28.74
C SER A 312 1.89 -21.62 -30.16
N MET A 313 2.83 -20.76 -30.57
CA MET A 313 3.55 -20.92 -31.84
C MET A 313 4.34 -22.22 -31.88
N GLY A 314 5.03 -22.59 -30.81
CA GLY A 314 5.75 -23.87 -30.71
C GLY A 314 4.84 -25.07 -30.95
N LYS A 315 3.69 -25.12 -30.27
CA LYS A 315 2.67 -26.17 -30.51
C LYS A 315 2.19 -26.19 -31.95
N PHE A 316 1.99 -25.03 -32.57
CA PHE A 316 1.61 -24.95 -33.98
C PHE A 316 2.70 -25.54 -34.89
N PHE A 317 3.96 -25.16 -34.68
CA PHE A 317 5.08 -25.64 -35.48
C PHE A 317 5.34 -27.13 -35.30
N ASP A 318 5.15 -27.67 -34.10
CA ASP A 318 5.34 -29.09 -33.80
C ASP A 318 4.18 -29.97 -34.32
N GLU A 319 2.93 -29.52 -34.16
CA GLU A 319 1.75 -30.37 -34.39
C GLU A 319 1.07 -30.15 -35.74
N LYS A 320 1.13 -28.92 -36.29
CA LYS A 320 0.30 -28.50 -37.44
C LYS A 320 1.13 -28.07 -38.65
N PHE A 321 2.31 -27.49 -38.44
CA PHE A 321 3.17 -27.05 -39.52
C PHE A 321 3.82 -28.24 -40.22
N LYS A 322 3.83 -28.22 -41.55
CA LYS A 322 4.53 -29.19 -42.38
C LYS A 322 5.51 -28.43 -43.25
N SER A 323 6.80 -28.56 -42.92
CA SER A 323 7.87 -27.95 -43.69
C SER A 323 7.87 -28.45 -45.14
N GLN A 324 8.12 -27.54 -46.07
CA GLN A 324 8.26 -27.82 -47.50
C GLN A 324 9.38 -26.95 -48.06
N GLU A 325 10.21 -27.50 -48.96
CA GLU A 325 11.30 -26.73 -49.58
C GLU A 325 10.81 -25.51 -50.38
N LYS A 326 9.57 -25.58 -50.92
CA LYS A 326 8.94 -24.47 -51.66
C LYS A 326 7.45 -24.45 -51.38
N PHE A 327 6.96 -23.30 -50.93
CA PHE A 327 5.54 -23.04 -50.79
C PHE A 327 5.02 -22.25 -51.99
N THR A 328 3.78 -22.52 -52.37
CA THR A 328 3.04 -21.56 -53.22
C THR A 328 2.60 -20.37 -52.38
N HIS A 329 2.23 -19.27 -53.05
CA HIS A 329 1.68 -18.10 -52.36
C HIS A 329 0.44 -18.44 -51.52
N GLU A 330 -0.45 -19.29 -52.05
CA GLU A 330 -1.69 -19.66 -51.37
C GLU A 330 -1.39 -20.54 -50.16
N ASP A 331 -0.53 -21.55 -50.31
CA ASP A 331 -0.16 -22.45 -49.21
C ASP A 331 0.49 -21.70 -48.04
N LEU A 332 1.47 -20.83 -48.32
CA LEU A 332 2.15 -20.07 -47.26
C LEU A 332 1.21 -19.05 -46.59
N ASN A 333 0.33 -18.42 -47.36
CA ASN A 333 -0.64 -17.49 -46.79
C ASN A 333 -1.63 -18.21 -45.86
N ASP A 334 -2.08 -19.42 -46.23
CA ASP A 334 -2.98 -20.22 -45.42
C ASP A 334 -2.31 -20.74 -44.14
N VAL A 335 -1.01 -21.09 -44.21
CA VAL A 335 -0.20 -21.41 -43.03
C VAL A 335 -0.11 -20.21 -42.07
N ILE A 336 0.18 -19.00 -42.59
CA ILE A 336 0.27 -17.79 -41.76
C ILE A 336 -1.08 -17.45 -41.12
N LEU A 337 -2.19 -17.61 -41.85
CA LEU A 337 -3.53 -17.41 -41.30
C LEU A 337 -3.85 -18.44 -40.20
N SER A 338 -3.56 -19.71 -40.44
CA SER A 338 -3.78 -20.80 -39.47
C SER A 338 -2.96 -20.61 -38.19
N LEU A 339 -1.71 -20.13 -38.31
CA LEU A 339 -0.85 -19.79 -37.18
C LEU A 339 -1.50 -18.68 -36.33
N ARG A 340 -1.91 -17.58 -36.98
CA ARG A 340 -2.56 -16.43 -36.32
C ARG A 340 -3.83 -16.84 -35.58
N GLU A 341 -4.65 -17.70 -36.19
CA GLU A 341 -5.87 -18.22 -35.57
C GLU A 341 -5.56 -19.12 -34.37
N SER A 342 -4.58 -20.02 -34.48
CA SER A 342 -4.19 -20.92 -33.39
C SER A 342 -3.75 -20.14 -32.14
N VAL A 343 -2.91 -19.12 -32.32
CA VAL A 343 -2.42 -18.27 -31.22
C VAL A 343 -3.57 -17.52 -30.53
N VAL A 344 -4.53 -17.00 -31.32
CA VAL A 344 -5.69 -16.29 -30.76
C VAL A 344 -6.57 -17.24 -29.95
N ILE A 345 -6.82 -18.45 -30.44
CA ILE A 345 -7.64 -19.46 -29.75
C ILE A 345 -7.02 -19.81 -28.39
N ASP A 346 -5.73 -20.13 -28.36
CA ASP A 346 -5.03 -20.52 -27.15
C ASP A 346 -5.00 -19.37 -26.13
N LEU A 347 -4.65 -18.16 -26.59
CA LEU A 347 -4.58 -17.01 -25.69
C LEU A 347 -5.97 -16.58 -25.17
N ASN A 348 -7.03 -16.71 -25.96
CA ASN A 348 -8.38 -16.39 -25.51
C ASN A 348 -8.91 -17.37 -24.44
N GLN A 349 -8.41 -18.61 -24.40
CA GLN A 349 -8.66 -19.49 -23.25
C GLN A 349 -7.94 -18.98 -22.01
N LEU A 350 -6.66 -18.62 -22.15
CA LEU A 350 -5.84 -18.14 -21.03
C LEU A 350 -6.26 -16.78 -20.48
N LYS A 351 -6.82 -15.91 -21.32
CA LYS A 351 -7.40 -14.59 -20.92
C LYS A 351 -8.57 -14.71 -19.94
N LYS A 352 -9.15 -15.90 -19.79
CA LYS A 352 -10.19 -16.15 -18.77
C LYS A 352 -9.64 -16.07 -17.36
N ASP A 353 -8.39 -16.47 -17.19
CA ASP A 353 -7.72 -16.58 -15.90
C ASP A 353 -6.72 -15.43 -15.66
N TYR A 354 -6.14 -14.88 -16.73
CA TYR A 354 -5.03 -13.91 -16.65
C TYR A 354 -5.24 -12.64 -17.48
N ASN A 355 -4.59 -11.53 -17.09
CA ASN A 355 -4.57 -10.26 -17.84
C ASN A 355 -3.24 -10.08 -18.57
N TYR A 356 -3.32 -9.93 -19.89
CA TYR A 356 -2.18 -9.73 -20.78
C TYR A 356 -2.09 -8.30 -21.34
N GLY A 357 -2.87 -7.35 -20.80
CA GLY A 357 -2.95 -5.96 -21.27
C GLY A 357 -3.72 -5.78 -22.59
N VAL A 358 -3.79 -6.82 -23.42
CA VAL A 358 -4.40 -6.77 -24.76
C VAL A 358 -5.80 -7.41 -24.77
N ARG A 359 -6.80 -6.63 -25.18
CA ARG A 359 -8.20 -7.09 -25.28
C ARG A 359 -8.59 -7.57 -26.67
N ASN A 360 -7.92 -7.09 -27.72
CA ASN A 360 -8.30 -7.37 -29.10
C ASN A 360 -7.42 -8.47 -29.71
N ASP A 361 -8.01 -9.31 -30.56
CA ASP A 361 -7.33 -10.43 -31.21
C ASP A 361 -6.33 -9.97 -32.28
N ILE A 362 -6.54 -8.80 -32.87
CA ILE A 362 -5.67 -8.23 -33.90
C ILE A 362 -4.26 -8.00 -33.34
N THR A 363 -4.13 -7.43 -32.15
CA THR A 363 -2.86 -7.20 -31.46
C THR A 363 -2.16 -8.53 -31.19
N VAL A 364 -2.89 -9.57 -30.78
CA VAL A 364 -2.35 -10.92 -30.55
C VAL A 364 -1.77 -11.52 -31.84
N GLN A 365 -2.50 -11.42 -32.95
CA GLN A 365 -2.02 -11.88 -34.26
C GLN A 365 -0.78 -11.12 -34.72
N LYS A 366 -0.72 -9.81 -34.47
CA LYS A 366 0.47 -9.02 -34.78
C LYS A 366 1.67 -9.41 -33.89
N VAL A 367 1.45 -9.76 -32.62
CA VAL A 367 2.53 -10.24 -31.72
C VAL A 367 3.14 -11.54 -32.26
N ALA A 368 2.34 -12.45 -32.82
CA ALA A 368 2.89 -13.64 -33.49
C ALA A 368 3.82 -13.26 -34.65
N MET A 369 3.45 -12.25 -35.46
CA MET A 369 4.33 -11.74 -36.51
C MET A 369 5.58 -11.05 -35.98
N LEU A 370 5.45 -10.35 -34.85
CA LEU A 370 6.59 -9.74 -34.15
C LEU A 370 7.60 -10.82 -33.74
N LEU A 371 7.15 -11.95 -33.18
CA LEU A 371 8.07 -13.01 -32.75
C LEU A 371 8.79 -13.69 -33.92
N ILE A 372 8.13 -13.88 -35.07
CA ILE A 372 8.80 -14.35 -36.29
C ILE A 372 9.85 -13.33 -36.74
N ASN A 373 9.52 -12.04 -36.70
CA ASN A 373 10.43 -10.96 -37.06
C ASN A 373 11.61 -10.82 -36.08
N GLU A 374 11.40 -11.09 -34.79
CA GLU A 374 12.43 -11.09 -33.73
C GLU A 374 13.22 -12.43 -33.66
N CYS A 375 13.12 -13.27 -34.69
CA CYS A 375 13.88 -14.51 -34.86
C CYS A 375 13.46 -15.76 -34.09
N PHE A 376 12.43 -15.71 -33.24
CA PHE A 376 12.01 -16.86 -32.43
C PHE A 376 11.45 -18.06 -33.22
N TYR A 377 10.87 -17.83 -34.40
CA TYR A 377 10.37 -18.90 -35.28
C TYR A 377 10.61 -18.57 -36.75
N SER A 378 10.73 -19.58 -37.61
CA SER A 378 10.88 -19.45 -39.06
C SER A 378 10.04 -20.46 -39.83
N PHE A 379 9.84 -20.22 -41.12
CA PHE A 379 9.09 -21.12 -42.01
C PHE A 379 9.97 -22.11 -42.78
N ASP A 380 11.29 -21.95 -42.70
CA ASP A 380 12.30 -22.88 -43.23
C ASP A 380 12.93 -23.70 -42.11
N GLU A 381 13.35 -24.92 -42.44
CA GLU A 381 14.28 -25.70 -41.61
C GLU A 381 15.69 -25.14 -41.86
N VAL A 382 16.30 -24.54 -40.84
CA VAL A 382 17.70 -24.09 -40.86
C VAL A 382 18.59 -25.19 -40.30
#